data_AF-A0AAQ2EQB6-F1
#
_entry.id   AF-A0AAQ2EQB6-F1
#
_cell.length_a   1.000
_cell.length_b   1.000
_cell.length_c   1.000
_cell.angle_alpha   90.00
_cell.angle_beta   90.00
_cell.angle_gamma   90.00
#
_symmetry.space_group_name_H-M   'P 1'
#
loop_
_entity.id
_entity.type
_entity.pdbx_description
1 polymer ?
#
loop_
_entity_poly.entity_id
_entity_poly.type
_entity_poly.pdbx_seq_one_letter_code
_entity_poly.pdbx_strand_id
1 'polypeptide(L)'
;CQYQPDLGLAPALCFYSPEAEQKINPLALREFANTLDFQLVQVTTPPNLYEPGLLVMDMDSTAITIECIDEIARLADVYDDVASVTALA
;
A
#
# COMPACT_ATOMS: atom_id res chain seq x y z
N CYS A 1 19.53 -8.32 -5.38
CA CYS A 1 18.90 -7.21 -4.64
C CYS A 1 19.15 -7.40 -3.15
N GLN A 2 20.09 -6.66 -2.57
CA GLN A 2 20.23 -6.61 -1.12
C GLN A 2 19.21 -5.56 -0.64
N TYR A 3 18.05 -6.03 -0.18
CA TYR A 3 17.07 -5.17 0.47
C TYR A 3 17.61 -4.84 1.86
N GLN A 4 18.04 -3.60 2.07
CA GLN A 4 18.25 -3.07 3.41
C GLN A 4 16.95 -2.37 3.82
N PRO A 5 16.35 -2.71 4.98
CA PRO A 5 15.21 -1.97 5.49
C PRO A 5 15.62 -0.51 5.69
N ASP A 6 14.84 0.41 5.16
CA ASP A 6 15.05 1.84 5.39
C ASP A 6 14.91 2.14 6.89
N LEU A 7 16.01 2.60 7.49
CA LEU A 7 16.10 2.92 8.91
C LEU A 7 15.23 4.13 9.30
N GLY A 8 14.74 4.90 8.33
CA GLY A 8 13.80 6.01 8.53
C GLY A 8 12.34 5.58 8.70
N LEU A 9 12.00 4.31 8.44
CA LEU A 9 10.63 3.82 8.58
C LEU A 9 10.25 3.63 10.05
N ALA A 10 9.02 4.01 10.39
CA ALA A 10 8.45 3.71 11.70
C ALA A 10 8.40 2.19 11.94
N PRO A 11 8.69 1.71 13.16
CA PRO A 11 8.65 0.29 13.46
C PRO A 11 7.22 -0.25 13.37
N ALA A 12 7.06 -1.42 12.76
CA ALA A 12 5.81 -2.17 12.78
C ALA A 12 5.86 -3.25 13.88
N LEU A 13 4.74 -3.44 14.57
CA LEU A 13 4.57 -4.54 15.54
C LEU A 13 3.78 -5.67 14.89
N CYS A 14 4.33 -6.87 14.93
CA CYS A 14 3.66 -8.08 14.45
C CYS A 14 3.41 -9.02 15.63
N PHE A 15 2.16 -9.44 15.79
CA PHE A 15 1.75 -10.39 16.82
C PHE A 15 1.25 -11.67 16.14
N TYR A 16 1.79 -12.81 16.56
CA TYR A 16 1.34 -14.12 16.10
C TYR A 16 0.46 -14.75 17.17
N SER A 17 -0.79 -15.06 16.81
CA SER A 17 -1.71 -15.78 17.68
C SER A 17 -2.11 -17.09 17.00
N PRO A 18 -1.47 -18.23 17.32
CA PRO A 18 -1.71 -19.51 16.65
C PRO A 18 -3.12 -20.07 16.91
N GLU A 19 -3.78 -19.62 17.98
CA GLU A 19 -5.08 -20.11 18.44
C GLU A 19 -6.20 -19.07 18.26
N ALA A 20 -5.98 -18.04 17.43
CA ALA A 20 -7.02 -17.05 17.15
C ALA A 20 -8.14 -17.66 16.30
N GLU A 21 -9.14 -18.26 16.95
CA GLU A 21 -10.32 -18.83 16.28
C GLU A 21 -11.26 -17.77 15.71
N GLN A 22 -11.20 -16.54 16.24
CA GLN A 22 -12.13 -15.47 15.89
C GLN A 22 -11.48 -14.43 14.98
N LYS A 23 -11.96 -14.33 13.74
CA LYS A 23 -11.61 -13.22 12.85
C LYS A 23 -12.24 -11.94 13.39
N ILE A 24 -11.42 -10.91 13.59
CA ILE A 24 -11.94 -9.59 13.97
C ILE A 24 -12.53 -8.95 12.72
N ASN A 25 -13.66 -8.25 12.88
CA ASN A 25 -14.28 -7.52 11.79
C ASN A 25 -13.29 -6.45 11.25
N PRO A 26 -12.95 -6.46 9.94
CA PRO A 26 -12.04 -5.49 9.35
C PRO A 26 -12.47 -4.03 9.53
N LEU A 27 -13.77 -3.75 9.55
CA LEU A 27 -14.29 -2.39 9.77
C LEU A 27 -13.99 -1.89 11.18
N ALA A 28 -14.20 -2.74 12.19
CA ALA A 28 -13.90 -2.39 13.58
C ALA A 28 -12.39 -2.18 13.80
N LEU A 29 -11.54 -2.99 13.15
CA LEU A 29 -10.08 -2.79 13.18
C LEU A 29 -9.69 -1.44 12.57
N ARG A 30 -10.28 -1.08 11.43
CA ARG A 30 -10.00 0.18 10.75
C ARG A 30 -10.46 1.38 11.57
N GLU A 31 -11.66 1.33 12.15
CA GLU A 31 -12.16 2.40 13.03
C GLU A 31 -11.24 2.61 14.23
N PHE A 32 -10.84 1.53 14.91
CA PHE A 32 -9.91 1.60 16.02
C PHE A 32 -8.54 2.20 15.60
N ALA A 33 -7.97 1.72 14.50
CA ALA A 33 -6.67 2.19 14.00
C ALA A 33 -6.70 3.69 13.65
N ASN A 34 -7.79 4.16 13.02
CA ASN A 34 -7.98 5.57 12.69
C ASN A 34 -8.03 6.47 13.94
N THR A 35 -8.58 6.00 15.07
CA THR A 35 -8.62 6.81 16.30
C THR A 35 -7.25 7.08 16.91
N LEU A 36 -6.25 6.27 16.54
CA LEU A 36 -4.91 6.28 17.11
C LEU A 36 -3.82 6.57 16.07
N ASP A 37 -4.22 6.96 14.85
CA ASP A 37 -3.35 7.35 13.74
C ASP A 37 -2.29 6.29 13.37
N PHE A 38 -2.69 5.03 13.30
CA PHE A 38 -1.84 3.95 12.80
C PHE A 38 -2.57 3.04 11.80
N GLN A 39 -1.80 2.23 11.08
CA GLN A 39 -2.33 1.21 10.17
C GLN A 39 -2.38 -0.15 10.87
N LEU A 40 -3.51 -0.83 10.78
CA LEU A 40 -3.74 -2.14 11.38
C LEU A 40 -4.34 -3.10 10.37
N VAL A 41 -3.77 -4.30 10.28
CA VAL A 41 -4.27 -5.36 9.42
C VAL A 41 -4.16 -6.71 10.12
N GLN A 42 -5.20 -7.53 10.02
CA GLN A 42 -5.15 -8.94 10.41
C GLN A 42 -4.92 -9.78 9.16
N VAL A 43 -3.77 -10.44 9.08
CA VAL A 43 -3.42 -11.33 7.96
C VAL A 43 -3.50 -12.78 8.43
N THR A 44 -4.31 -13.60 7.76
CA THR A 44 -4.46 -15.02 8.12
C THR A 44 -3.29 -15.88 7.62
N THR A 45 -2.78 -15.58 6.43
CA THR A 45 -1.72 -16.35 5.78
C THR A 45 -0.67 -15.41 5.19
N PRO A 46 0.16 -14.76 6.03
CA PRO A 46 1.19 -13.86 5.53
C PRO A 46 2.27 -14.65 4.75
N PRO A 47 2.88 -14.05 3.72
CA PRO A 47 3.99 -14.69 3.01
C PRO A 47 5.20 -14.86 3.93
N ASN A 48 5.95 -15.95 3.75
CA ASN A 48 7.20 -16.18 4.46
C ASN A 48 8.34 -15.43 3.77
N LEU A 49 8.88 -14.39 4.41
CA LEU A 49 9.99 -13.59 3.85
C LEU A 49 11.35 -14.33 3.85
N TYR A 50 11.45 -15.49 4.50
CA TYR A 50 12.64 -16.35 4.48
C TYR A 50 12.65 -17.35 3.31
N GLU A 51 11.58 -17.39 2.52
CA GLU A 51 11.45 -18.26 1.35
C GLU A 51 11.33 -17.42 0.07
N PRO A 52 11.85 -17.89 -1.08
CA PRO A 52 11.67 -17.19 -2.35
C PRO A 52 10.19 -17.00 -2.70
N GLY A 53 9.82 -15.79 -3.11
CA GLY A 53 8.45 -15.43 -3.46
C GLY A 53 8.36 -14.38 -4.56
N LEU A 54 7.13 -13.99 -4.90
CA LEU A 54 6.83 -12.98 -5.90
C LEU A 54 5.97 -11.88 -5.28
N LEU A 55 6.45 -10.64 -5.33
CA LEU A 55 5.67 -9.45 -5.01
C LEU A 55 5.25 -8.79 -6.33
N VAL A 56 3.95 -8.62 -6.51
CA VAL A 56 3.38 -7.86 -7.63
C VAL A 56 2.78 -6.59 -7.05
N MET A 57 3.19 -5.44 -7.59
CA MET A 57 2.68 -4.13 -7.22
C MET A 57 2.04 -3.50 -8.44
N ASP A 58 0.97 -2.73 -8.24
CA ASP A 58 0.44 -1.87 -9.29
C ASP A 58 1.46 -0.76 -9.63
N MET A 59 1.41 -0.24 -10.85
CA MET A 59 2.43 0.67 -11.37
C MET A 59 2.10 2.13 -11.05
N ASP A 60 0.98 2.62 -11.55
CA ASP A 60 0.55 4.01 -11.35
C ASP A 60 0.12 4.20 -9.90
N SER A 61 0.52 5.31 -9.27
CA SER A 61 0.20 5.68 -7.88
C SER A 61 0.64 4.70 -6.77
N THR A 62 1.34 3.60 -7.10
CA THR A 62 1.85 2.59 -6.14
C THR A 62 3.37 2.38 -6.24
N ALA A 63 3.95 2.31 -7.45
CA ALA A 63 5.40 2.14 -7.64
C ALA A 63 6.12 3.45 -8.05
N ILE A 64 5.41 4.35 -8.72
CA ILE A 64 5.91 5.67 -9.14
C ILE A 64 4.85 6.74 -8.85
N THR A 65 5.29 7.95 -8.49
CA THR A 65 4.42 9.10 -8.15
C THR A 65 3.98 9.89 -9.37
N ILE A 66 4.52 9.56 -10.55
CA ILE A 66 4.18 10.19 -11.82
C ILE A 66 3.04 9.42 -12.48
N GLU A 67 1.95 10.11 -12.79
CA GLU A 67 0.89 9.59 -13.64
C GLU A 67 1.45 9.52 -15.07
N CYS A 68 1.57 8.31 -15.64
CA CYS A 68 2.22 8.14 -16.95
C CYS A 68 1.52 8.95 -18.08
N ILE A 69 0.22 9.19 -17.92
CA ILE A 69 -0.63 9.89 -18.90
C ILE A 69 -0.36 11.40 -18.89
N ASP A 70 -0.02 11.96 -17.73
CA ASP A 70 0.26 13.38 -17.52
C ASP A 70 1.48 13.85 -18.33
N GLU A 71 2.52 13.03 -18.42
CA GLU A 71 3.71 13.34 -19.21
C GLU A 71 3.43 13.30 -20.72
N ILE A 72 2.61 12.35 -21.17
CA ILE A 72 2.18 12.27 -22.58
C ILE A 72 1.32 13.49 -22.94
N ALA A 73 0.40 13.89 -22.04
CA ALA A 73 -0.47 15.05 -22.22
C ALA A 73 0.32 16.37 -22.25
N ARG A 74 1.39 16.48 -21.45
CA ARG A 74 2.28 17.64 -21.47
C ARG A 74 3.06 17.76 -22.77
N LEU A 75 3.48 16.64 -23.37
CA LEU A 75 4.10 16.65 -24.70
C LEU A 75 3.12 16.99 -25.84
N ALA A 76 1.82 16.87 -25.58
CA ALA A 76 0.74 17.16 -26.52
C ALA A 76 -0.01 18.47 -26.21
N ASP A 77 0.48 19.29 -25.26
CA ASP A 77 -0.15 20.55 -24.80
C ASP A 77 -1.62 20.42 -24.30
N VAL A 78 -2.05 19.21 -23.88
CA VAL A 78 -3.41 18.93 -23.38
C VAL A 78 -3.41 18.48 -21.91
N TYR A 79 -2.40 18.92 -21.16
CA TYR A 79 -2.19 18.52 -19.76
C TYR A 79 -3.40 18.80 -18.85
N ASP A 80 -3.94 20.01 -18.89
CA ASP A 80 -4.99 20.45 -17.97
C ASP A 80 -6.30 19.66 -18.15
N ASP A 81 -6.66 19.33 -19.39
CA ASP A 81 -7.86 18.54 -19.70
C ASP A 81 -7.71 17.11 -19.18
N VAL A 82 -6.53 16.50 -19.35
CA VAL A 82 -6.25 15.13 -18.95
C VAL A 82 -6.13 14.99 -17.44
N ALA A 83 -5.39 15.91 -16.78
CA ALA A 83 -5.26 15.93 -15.33
C ALA A 83 -6.62 16.08 -14.63
N SER A 84 -7.53 16.87 -15.22
CA SER A 84 -8.88 17.04 -14.68
C SER A 84 -9.71 15.75 -14.69
N VAL A 85 -9.53 14.90 -15.71
CA VAL A 85 -10.21 13.61 -15.80
C VAL A 85 -9.60 12.61 -14.83
N THR A 86 -8.28 12.59 -14.70
CA THR A 86 -7.56 11.70 -13.79
C THR A 86 -7.92 11.97 -12.33
N ALA A 87 -8.07 13.24 -11.93
CA ALA A 87 -8.45 13.59 -10.56
C ALA A 87 -9.90 13.23 -10.17
N LEU A 88 -10.75 12.87 -11.14
CA LEU A 88 -12.15 12.48 -10.93
C LEU A 88 -12.34 10.95 -10.85
N ALA A 89 -11.30 10.16 -11.13
CA ALA A 89 -11.30 8.70 -11.10
C ALA A 89 -10.72 8.18 -9.76
#